data_AF-A0A5B0S2E0-F1
#
_entry.id   AF-A0A5B0S2E0-F1
#
_cell.length_a   1.000
_cell.length_b   1.000
_cell.length_c   1.000
_cell.angle_alpha   90.00
_cell.angle_beta   90.00
_cell.angle_gamma   90.00
#
_symmetry.space_group_name_H-M   'P 1'
#
loop_
_entity.id
_entity.type
_entity.pdbx_description
1 polymer ?
#
loop_
_entity_poly.entity_id
_entity_poly.type
_entity_poly.pdbx_seq_one_letter_code
_entity_poly.pdbx_strand_id
1 'polypeptide(L)'
;MHLASFIILSLSFYYAQADSNTSMSGPQLKPMQCTNIYLTLSERDIAEMQSKGGLNPSQRAKLSTNPVEAVCKSSAAGDNGGLCDFKTCSGKPAVCGTCYPVTMKEGKLVRTSETSVEKVECGKNYFLKTEKDHNICTAYDNKMYSCTGECKASIECQSCVGLDDPAFKKAS
;
A
#
# COMPACT_ATOMS: atom_id res chain seq x y z
N MET A 1 -2.39 -11.34 18.62
CA MET A 1 -1.03 -11.93 18.54
C MET A 1 -1.15 -13.13 17.62
N HIS A 2 -0.52 -13.29 16.46
CA HIS A 2 0.57 -12.63 15.76
C HIS A 2 0.27 -12.74 14.25
N LEU A 3 0.08 -11.62 13.55
CA LEU A 3 0.26 -11.57 12.08
C LEU A 3 1.20 -10.41 11.71
N ALA A 4 1.21 -9.35 12.53
CA ALA A 4 2.14 -8.24 12.40
C ALA A 4 3.60 -8.58 12.76
N SER A 5 3.89 -9.77 13.31
CA SER A 5 5.25 -10.12 13.77
C SER A 5 6.18 -10.69 12.70
N PHE A 6 5.69 -11.06 11.52
CA PHE A 6 6.54 -11.70 10.49
C PHE A 6 7.12 -10.73 9.45
N ILE A 7 6.69 -9.47 9.42
CA ILE A 7 7.16 -8.48 8.42
C ILE A 7 8.33 -7.62 8.96
N ILE A 8 8.70 -7.74 10.24
CA ILE A 8 9.52 -6.73 10.94
C ILE A 8 11.04 -7.02 10.95
N LEU A 9 11.52 -8.17 10.48
CA LEU A 9 12.95 -8.50 10.66
C LEU A 9 13.90 -8.02 9.54
N SER A 10 13.40 -7.49 8.43
CA SER A 10 14.22 -7.27 7.23
C SER A 10 14.76 -5.86 7.00
N LEU A 11 14.31 -4.85 7.75
CA LEU A 11 14.62 -3.44 7.46
C LEU A 11 15.85 -2.89 8.21
N SER A 12 16.52 -3.68 9.03
CA SER A 12 17.58 -3.19 9.95
C SER A 12 19.03 -3.31 9.44
N PHE A 13 19.31 -3.79 8.21
CA PHE A 13 20.68 -4.18 7.83
C PHE A 13 21.24 -3.53 6.55
N TYR A 14 20.73 -2.38 6.10
CA TYR A 14 21.33 -1.71 4.94
C TYR A 14 22.65 -0.95 5.19
N TYR A 15 23.20 -1.02 6.41
CA TYR A 15 24.55 -0.51 6.70
C TYR A 15 25.35 -1.48 7.57
N ALA A 16 25.82 -2.60 7.01
CA ALA A 16 27.07 -3.22 7.45
C ALA A 16 27.59 -4.26 6.45
N GLN A 17 28.73 -3.91 5.86
CA GLN A 17 29.86 -4.77 5.48
C GLN A 17 29.68 -5.78 4.34
N ALA A 18 30.45 -5.48 3.29
CA ALA A 18 30.98 -6.45 2.35
C ALA A 18 31.83 -7.48 3.10
N ASP A 19 31.50 -8.77 2.97
CA ASP A 19 32.43 -9.85 2.65
C ASP A 19 31.67 -11.19 2.60
N SER A 20 31.55 -11.74 1.39
CA SER A 20 31.62 -13.18 1.06
C SER A 20 30.91 -13.47 -0.27
N ASN A 21 31.63 -14.19 -1.14
CA ASN A 21 31.24 -14.61 -2.49
C ASN A 21 29.96 -15.45 -2.53
N THR A 22 28.81 -14.78 -2.54
CA THR A 22 27.62 -15.26 -3.23
C THR A 22 27.11 -14.07 -4.03
N SER A 23 27.14 -14.14 -5.36
CA SER A 23 26.51 -13.12 -6.21
C SER A 23 25.00 -13.14 -5.95
N MET A 24 24.55 -12.46 -4.90
CA MET A 24 23.14 -12.18 -4.70
C MET A 24 22.76 -11.15 -5.74
N SER A 25 22.02 -11.58 -6.76
CA SER A 25 21.34 -10.64 -7.65
C SER A 25 20.49 -9.73 -6.76
N GLY A 26 20.70 -8.42 -6.86
CA GLY A 26 19.86 -7.44 -6.18
C GLY A 26 18.37 -7.63 -6.52
N PRO A 27 17.48 -6.91 -5.81
CA PRO A 27 16.04 -7.02 -6.04
C PRO A 27 15.72 -6.78 -7.52
N GLN A 28 14.88 -7.65 -8.09
CA GLN A 28 14.51 -7.54 -9.49
C GLN A 28 13.35 -6.57 -9.66
N LEU A 29 13.61 -5.48 -10.38
CA LEU A 29 12.59 -4.50 -10.71
C LEU A 29 11.72 -5.02 -11.86
N LYS A 30 10.41 -4.96 -11.68
CA LYS A 30 9.41 -5.32 -12.69
C LYS A 30 8.26 -4.30 -12.71
N PRO A 31 7.60 -4.09 -13.86
CA PRO A 31 6.38 -3.31 -13.91
C PRO A 31 5.23 -4.06 -13.21
N MET A 32 4.28 -3.32 -12.65
CA MET A 32 3.07 -3.87 -12.03
C MET A 32 1.83 -3.04 -12.34
N GLN A 33 0.73 -3.75 -12.56
CA GLN A 33 -0.62 -3.19 -12.70
C GLN A 33 -1.30 -3.22 -11.33
N CYS A 34 -1.59 -2.07 -10.76
CA CYS A 34 -2.17 -1.94 -9.43
C CYS A 34 -3.70 -2.03 -9.49
N THR A 35 -4.26 -3.03 -10.16
CA THR A 35 -5.72 -3.12 -10.38
C THR A 35 -6.50 -3.62 -9.16
N ASN A 36 -5.81 -4.13 -8.13
CA ASN A 36 -6.43 -4.64 -6.92
C ASN A 36 -6.10 -3.77 -5.70
N ILE A 37 -4.82 -3.49 -5.47
CA ILE A 37 -4.36 -2.63 -4.36
C ILE A 37 -3.47 -1.54 -4.91
N TYR A 38 -3.70 -0.32 -4.46
CA TYR A 38 -2.77 0.80 -4.59
C TYR A 38 -2.79 1.59 -3.29
N LEU A 39 -1.68 1.57 -2.56
CA LEU A 39 -1.51 2.31 -1.32
C LEU A 39 -0.22 3.11 -1.40
N THR A 40 -0.32 4.42 -1.46
CA THR A 40 0.84 5.32 -1.41
C THR A 40 1.35 5.46 0.03
N LEU A 41 2.66 5.42 0.20
CA LEU A 41 3.34 5.57 1.48
C LEU A 41 4.32 6.74 1.41
N SER A 42 4.23 7.63 2.40
CA SER A 42 5.22 8.67 2.62
C SER A 42 6.35 8.21 3.54
N GLU A 43 7.43 8.97 3.63
CA GLU A 43 8.52 8.74 4.59
C GLU A 43 7.97 8.65 6.03
N ARG A 44 6.98 9.48 6.35
CA ARG A 44 6.32 9.44 7.65
C ARG A 44 5.58 8.13 7.86
N ASP A 45 4.79 7.68 6.89
CA ASP A 45 4.04 6.43 7.00
C ASP A 45 4.98 5.24 7.20
N ILE A 46 6.07 5.19 6.45
CA ILE A 46 7.10 4.15 6.56
C ILE A 46 7.72 4.14 7.95
N ALA A 47 8.13 5.31 8.46
CA ALA A 47 8.72 5.42 9.79
C ALA A 47 7.73 5.09 10.92
N GLU A 48 6.46 5.46 10.79
CA GLU A 48 5.40 5.08 11.74
C GLU A 48 5.20 3.55 11.72
N MET A 49 5.19 2.91 10.55
CA MET A 49 5.11 1.45 10.45
C MET A 49 6.32 0.75 11.08
N GLN A 50 7.53 1.22 10.81
CA GLN A 50 8.77 0.66 11.36
C GLN A 50 8.86 0.82 12.89
N SER A 51 8.43 1.97 13.41
CA SER A 51 8.42 2.26 14.85
C SER A 51 7.18 1.73 15.57
N LYS A 52 6.23 1.10 14.86
CA LYS A 52 4.94 0.65 15.38
C LYS A 52 4.11 1.78 16.03
N GLY A 53 4.14 2.96 15.44
CA GLY A 53 3.46 4.16 15.94
C GLY A 53 4.21 4.88 17.07
N GLY A 54 5.48 4.52 17.31
CA GLY A 54 6.29 5.01 18.42
C GLY A 54 6.94 6.38 18.20
N LEU A 55 6.67 7.06 17.07
CA LEU A 55 7.27 8.36 16.80
C LEU A 55 6.74 9.46 17.72
N ASN A 56 7.65 10.22 18.31
CA ASN A 56 7.27 11.43 19.03
C ASN A 56 6.96 12.60 18.06
N PRO A 57 6.32 13.69 18.53
CA PRO A 57 5.94 14.81 17.66
C PRO A 57 7.11 15.46 16.91
N SER A 58 8.29 15.56 17.53
CA SER A 58 9.49 16.15 16.91
C SER A 58 10.03 15.28 15.77
N GLN A 59 10.01 13.96 15.94
CA GLN A 59 10.37 13.02 14.87
C GLN A 59 9.39 13.10 13.70
N ARG A 60 8.08 13.09 13.97
CA ARG A 60 7.04 13.22 12.93
C ARG A 60 7.17 14.51 12.12
N ALA A 61 7.47 15.62 12.77
CA ALA A 61 7.57 16.93 12.12
C ALA A 61 8.71 17.00 11.08
N LYS A 62 9.74 16.14 11.21
CA LYS A 62 10.87 16.10 10.28
C LYS A 62 10.63 15.24 9.04
N LEU A 63 9.57 14.43 9.03
CA LEU A 63 9.30 13.45 7.99
C LEU A 63 8.28 14.00 7.00
N SER A 64 8.59 13.82 5.70
CA SER A 64 7.71 14.20 4.60
C SER A 64 6.42 13.39 4.62
N THR A 65 5.31 14.04 4.27
CA THR A 65 4.01 13.39 4.01
C THR A 65 3.77 13.14 2.53
N ASN A 66 4.71 13.49 1.66
CA ASN A 66 4.59 13.22 0.23
C ASN A 66 4.87 11.73 -0.04
N PRO A 67 4.12 11.08 -0.93
CA PRO A 67 4.38 9.71 -1.33
C PRO A 67 5.78 9.52 -1.92
N VAL A 68 6.43 8.45 -1.49
CA VAL A 68 7.73 7.99 -2.00
C VAL A 68 7.68 6.54 -2.46
N GLU A 69 6.79 5.74 -1.87
CA GLU A 69 6.56 4.34 -2.23
C GLU A 69 5.08 4.08 -2.50
N ALA A 70 4.79 3.00 -3.21
CA ALA A 70 3.44 2.47 -3.37
C ALA A 70 3.41 0.96 -3.16
N VAL A 71 2.49 0.47 -2.33
CA VAL A 71 2.11 -0.94 -2.33
C VAL A 71 1.16 -1.15 -3.49
N CYS A 72 1.54 -2.05 -4.39
CA CYS A 72 0.80 -2.36 -5.61
C CYS A 72 0.45 -3.84 -5.64
N LYS A 73 -0.78 -4.16 -6.02
CA LYS A 73 -1.18 -5.55 -6.29
C LYS A 73 -2.10 -5.60 -7.50
N SER A 74 -1.86 -6.59 -8.36
CA SER A 74 -2.75 -6.89 -9.48
C SER A 74 -3.90 -7.80 -9.05
N SER A 75 -5.00 -7.72 -9.79
CA SER A 75 -6.09 -8.69 -9.70
C SER A 75 -5.79 -10.01 -10.43
N ALA A 76 -4.64 -10.12 -11.12
CA ALA A 76 -4.24 -11.33 -11.82
C ALA A 76 -3.93 -12.48 -10.85
N ALA A 77 -4.31 -13.71 -11.21
CA ALA A 77 -4.01 -14.89 -10.42
C ALA A 77 -2.49 -15.09 -10.29
N GLY A 78 -2.01 -15.41 -9.08
CA GLY A 78 -0.59 -15.61 -8.80
C GLY A 78 0.20 -14.32 -8.53
N ASP A 79 -0.42 -13.14 -8.62
CA ASP A 79 0.21 -11.88 -8.23
C ASP A 79 0.17 -11.71 -6.70
N ASN A 80 1.35 -11.71 -6.07
CA ASN A 80 1.50 -11.50 -4.63
C ASN A 80 1.61 -10.01 -4.27
N GLY A 81 1.59 -9.11 -5.25
CA GLY A 81 1.88 -7.70 -5.09
C GLY A 81 3.36 -7.38 -4.92
N GLY A 82 3.65 -6.09 -4.73
CA GLY A 82 4.99 -5.55 -4.62
C GLY A 82 5.03 -4.16 -4.00
N LEU A 83 6.25 -3.73 -3.72
CA LEU A 83 6.58 -2.36 -3.34
C LEU A 83 7.16 -1.66 -4.56
N CYS A 84 6.59 -0.51 -4.91
CA CYS A 84 6.95 0.26 -6.10
C CYS A 84 7.52 1.61 -5.72
N ASP A 85 8.46 2.11 -6.53
CA ASP A 85 8.83 3.53 -6.51
C ASP A 85 7.63 4.34 -7.01
N PHE A 86 7.09 5.18 -6.12
CA PHE A 86 5.90 6.00 -6.42
C PHE A 86 6.09 6.88 -7.66
N LYS A 87 7.32 7.37 -7.90
CA LYS A 87 7.61 8.25 -9.04
C LYS A 87 7.41 7.57 -10.39
N THR A 88 7.42 6.24 -10.41
CA THR A 88 7.20 5.43 -11.61
C THR A 88 5.74 5.03 -11.81
N CYS A 89 4.87 5.39 -10.86
CA CYS A 89 3.44 5.12 -10.92
C CYS A 89 2.70 6.20 -11.70
N SER A 90 1.84 5.79 -12.62
CA SER A 90 1.02 6.68 -13.43
C SER A 90 -0.33 6.04 -13.78
N GLY A 91 -1.25 6.82 -14.31
CA GLY A 91 -2.61 6.37 -14.66
C GLY A 91 -3.69 7.10 -13.88
N LYS A 92 -4.94 6.64 -14.03
CA LYS A 92 -6.09 7.21 -13.33
C LYS A 92 -6.41 6.41 -12.07
N PRO A 93 -6.79 7.09 -10.96
CA PRO A 93 -7.21 6.40 -9.75
C PRO A 93 -8.43 5.52 -10.00
N ALA A 94 -8.70 4.60 -9.07
CA ALA A 94 -9.89 3.79 -9.17
C ALA A 94 -11.14 4.66 -9.10
N VAL A 95 -12.13 4.41 -9.96
CA VAL A 95 -13.46 5.03 -9.86
C VAL A 95 -14.44 3.96 -9.44
N CYS A 96 -15.10 4.19 -8.31
CA CYS A 96 -16.13 3.32 -7.74
C CYS A 96 -17.52 3.94 -7.95
N GLY A 97 -18.53 3.09 -8.19
CA GLY A 97 -19.91 3.50 -8.39
C GLY A 97 -20.56 4.01 -7.10
N THR A 98 -21.32 3.15 -6.43
CA THR A 98 -22.04 3.48 -5.19
C THR A 98 -21.16 3.23 -3.97
N CYS A 99 -20.99 4.27 -3.15
CA CYS A 99 -20.09 4.26 -2.01
C CYS A 99 -20.72 4.86 -0.76
N TYR A 100 -20.39 4.32 0.41
CA TYR A 100 -20.84 4.82 1.70
C TYR A 100 -19.65 5.37 2.49
N PRO A 101 -19.74 6.59 3.04
CA PRO A 101 -18.72 7.12 3.93
C PRO A 101 -18.48 6.20 5.13
N VAL A 102 -17.23 5.92 5.43
CA VAL A 102 -16.81 5.07 6.55
C VAL A 102 -15.68 5.70 7.33
N THR A 103 -15.47 5.22 8.56
CA THR A 103 -14.30 5.52 9.38
C THR A 103 -13.78 4.25 10.04
N MET A 104 -12.53 4.28 10.49
CA MET A 104 -11.95 3.21 11.29
C MET A 104 -12.23 3.47 12.77
N LYS A 105 -12.97 2.56 13.41
CA LYS A 105 -13.18 2.55 14.86
C LYS A 105 -12.81 1.18 15.39
N GLU A 106 -11.86 1.13 16.35
CA GLU A 106 -11.42 -0.11 16.98
C GLU A 106 -10.99 -1.20 15.97
N GLY A 107 -10.31 -0.79 14.90
CA GLY A 107 -9.86 -1.70 13.84
C GLY A 107 -10.96 -2.20 12.89
N LYS A 108 -12.18 -1.67 13.00
CA LYS A 108 -13.30 -2.00 12.11
C LYS A 108 -13.72 -0.79 11.30
N LEU A 109 -14.13 -1.04 10.06
CA LEU A 109 -14.80 -0.04 9.23
C LEU A 109 -16.24 0.11 9.70
N VAL A 110 -16.62 1.35 10.03
CA VAL A 110 -17.97 1.70 10.48
C VAL A 110 -18.52 2.77 9.55
N ARG A 111 -19.77 2.60 9.07
CA ARG A 111 -20.46 3.62 8.29
C ARG A 111 -20.66 4.88 9.12
N THR A 112 -20.33 6.03 8.55
CA THR A 112 -20.59 7.34 9.16
C THR A 112 -21.85 7.99 8.59
N SER A 113 -22.39 7.45 7.49
CA SER A 113 -23.64 7.87 6.86
C SER A 113 -24.30 6.72 6.13
N GLU A 114 -25.64 6.67 6.13
CA GLU A 114 -26.43 5.78 5.27
C GLU A 114 -26.71 6.40 3.89
N THR A 115 -26.34 7.67 3.68
CA THR A 115 -26.44 8.30 2.36
C THR A 115 -25.26 7.86 1.49
N SER A 116 -25.56 7.26 0.35
CA SER A 116 -24.54 6.89 -0.63
C SER A 116 -24.06 8.09 -1.44
N VAL A 117 -22.84 7.97 -1.95
CA VAL A 117 -22.19 8.87 -2.89
C VAL A 117 -21.89 8.08 -4.15
N GLU A 118 -22.21 8.66 -5.30
CA GLU A 118 -21.95 8.06 -6.60
C GLU A 118 -20.62 8.55 -7.18
N LYS A 119 -19.93 7.70 -7.94
CA LYS A 119 -18.71 8.01 -8.70
C LYS A 119 -17.59 8.56 -7.83
N VAL A 120 -17.17 7.80 -6.82
CA VAL A 120 -16.04 8.17 -5.96
C VAL A 120 -14.72 7.86 -6.67
N GLU A 121 -13.86 8.87 -6.79
CA GLU A 121 -12.48 8.71 -7.25
C GLU A 121 -11.53 8.41 -6.08
N CYS A 122 -10.92 7.23 -6.09
CA CYS A 122 -10.01 6.73 -5.06
C CYS A 122 -8.59 7.27 -5.25
N GLY A 123 -8.48 8.60 -5.20
CA GLY A 123 -7.28 9.34 -5.53
C GLY A 123 -6.06 9.06 -4.64
N LYS A 124 -6.28 8.65 -3.40
CA LYS A 124 -5.20 8.45 -2.43
C LYS A 124 -4.78 7.00 -2.30
N ASN A 125 -5.76 6.10 -2.14
CA ASN A 125 -5.52 4.66 -2.12
C ASN A 125 -6.82 3.89 -2.36
N TYR A 126 -6.67 2.62 -2.72
CA TYR A 126 -7.77 1.68 -2.80
C TYR A 126 -7.34 0.24 -2.49
N PHE A 127 -8.31 -0.51 -2.01
CA PHE A 127 -8.26 -1.96 -1.80
C PHE A 127 -9.53 -2.54 -2.39
N LEU A 128 -9.44 -3.07 -3.61
CA LEU A 128 -10.56 -3.57 -4.37
C LEU A 128 -10.68 -5.08 -4.22
N LYS A 129 -11.88 -5.63 -4.38
CA LYS A 129 -12.13 -7.08 -4.45
C LYS A 129 -11.40 -7.88 -3.35
N THR A 130 -11.41 -7.36 -2.12
CA THR A 130 -10.84 -8.08 -0.96
C THR A 130 -11.67 -9.34 -0.68
N GLU A 131 -11.19 -10.28 0.15
CA GLU A 131 -11.81 -11.62 0.41
C GLU A 131 -13.31 -11.61 0.84
N LYS A 132 -13.91 -10.43 1.02
CA LYS A 132 -15.33 -10.21 1.35
C LYS A 132 -16.07 -9.30 0.36
N ASP A 133 -15.56 -9.15 -0.87
CA ASP A 133 -16.12 -8.29 -1.93
C ASP A 133 -16.30 -6.82 -1.52
N HIS A 134 -15.54 -6.37 -0.52
CA HIS A 134 -15.57 -4.99 -0.07
C HIS A 134 -14.47 -4.20 -0.78
N ASN A 135 -14.87 -3.16 -1.52
CA ASN A 135 -13.97 -2.17 -2.07
C ASN A 135 -13.80 -1.05 -1.06
N ILE A 136 -12.57 -0.82 -0.61
CA ILE A 136 -12.23 0.31 0.25
C ILE A 136 -11.49 1.34 -0.59
N CYS A 137 -11.91 2.58 -0.45
CA CYS A 137 -11.47 3.68 -1.28
C CYS A 137 -11.18 4.87 -0.39
N THR A 138 -10.01 5.50 -0.55
CA THR A 138 -9.71 6.79 0.07
C THR A 138 -9.59 7.84 -1.02
N ALA A 139 -10.46 8.84 -0.96
CA ALA A 139 -10.47 9.95 -1.91
C ALA A 139 -9.36 10.99 -1.60
N TYR A 140 -9.15 11.93 -2.52
CA TYR A 140 -8.14 13.00 -2.36
C TYR A 140 -8.37 13.89 -1.14
N ASP A 141 -9.62 14.03 -0.68
CA ASP A 141 -9.97 14.81 0.51
C ASP A 141 -9.79 14.02 1.83
N ASN A 142 -9.14 12.85 1.78
CA ASN A 142 -8.93 11.92 2.89
C ASN A 142 -10.19 11.26 3.45
N LYS A 143 -11.34 11.37 2.78
CA LYS A 143 -12.52 10.60 3.17
C LYS A 143 -12.38 9.15 2.72
N MET A 144 -12.72 8.25 3.63
CA MET A 144 -12.77 6.82 3.37
C MET A 144 -14.18 6.39 2.99
N TYR A 145 -14.26 5.47 2.05
CA TYR A 145 -15.50 4.93 1.53
C TYR A 145 -15.43 3.41 1.47
N SER A 146 -16.56 2.78 1.78
CA SER A 146 -16.84 1.39 1.44
C SER A 146 -17.77 1.39 0.24
N CYS A 147 -17.35 0.78 -0.86
CA CYS A 147 -18.06 0.80 -2.13
C CYS A 147 -18.55 -0.59 -2.52
N THR A 148 -19.71 -0.62 -3.18
CA THR A 148 -20.30 -1.83 -3.75
C THR A 148 -20.19 -1.83 -5.28
N GLY A 149 -20.24 -3.02 -5.88
CA GLY A 149 -20.12 -3.18 -7.33
C GLY A 149 -18.68 -3.10 -7.85
N GLU A 150 -18.54 -2.86 -9.15
CA GLU A 150 -17.22 -2.79 -9.79
C GLU A 150 -16.57 -1.43 -9.58
N CYS A 151 -15.32 -1.43 -9.12
CA CYS A 151 -14.42 -0.29 -9.20
C CYS A 151 -13.40 -0.53 -10.31
N LYS A 152 -13.16 0.47 -11.15
CA LYS A 152 -12.22 0.37 -12.28
C LYS A 152 -10.95 1.12 -11.97
N ALA A 153 -9.83 0.41 -11.84
CA ALA A 153 -8.50 0.94 -11.58
C ALA A 153 -7.59 0.77 -12.80
N SER A 154 -6.66 1.71 -12.99
CA SER A 154 -5.75 1.72 -14.15
C SER A 154 -4.33 2.21 -13.80
N ILE A 155 -3.97 2.21 -12.51
CA ILE A 155 -2.64 2.62 -12.11
C ILE A 155 -1.63 1.54 -12.46
N GLU A 156 -0.52 1.96 -13.05
CA GLU A 156 0.62 1.13 -13.39
C GLU A 156 1.89 1.76 -12.84
N CYS A 157 2.76 0.96 -12.26
CA CYS A 157 4.08 1.36 -11.77
C CYS A 157 5.16 0.62 -12.54
N GLN A 158 6.19 1.32 -13.02
CA GLN A 158 7.24 0.72 -13.85
C GLN A 158 8.38 0.07 -13.05
N SER A 159 8.59 0.50 -11.80
CA SER A 159 9.68 0.03 -10.94
C SER A 159 9.15 -0.52 -9.63
N CYS A 160 8.94 -1.84 -9.58
CA CYS A 160 8.46 -2.53 -8.38
C CYS A 160 9.32 -3.75 -8.05
N VAL A 161 9.48 -4.02 -6.76
CA VAL A 161 10.02 -5.28 -6.25
C VAL A 161 8.85 -6.14 -5.78
N GLY A 162 8.75 -7.37 -6.31
CA GLY A 162 7.71 -8.31 -5.91
C GLY A 162 7.89 -8.77 -4.46
N LEU A 163 6.79 -8.96 -3.71
CA LEU A 163 6.86 -9.47 -2.34
C LEU A 163 7.39 -10.92 -2.27
N ASP A 164 7.37 -11.62 -3.39
CA ASP A 164 7.93 -12.96 -3.56
C ASP A 164 9.42 -12.98 -3.92
N ASP A 165 10.03 -11.79 -4.13
CA ASP A 165 11.44 -11.65 -4.50
C ASP A 165 12.34 -12.31 -3.43
N PRO A 166 13.31 -13.16 -3.83
CA PRO A 166 14.24 -13.80 -2.90
C PRO A 166 14.99 -12.83 -1.97
N ALA A 167 15.19 -11.58 -2.38
CA ALA A 167 15.79 -10.53 -1.55
C ALA A 167 14.98 -10.28 -0.27
N PHE A 168 13.65 -10.47 -0.30
CA PHE A 168 12.80 -10.35 0.89
C PHE A 168 12.80 -11.62 1.76
N LYS A 169 13.06 -12.80 1.19
CA LYS A 169 13.00 -14.09 1.90
C LYS A 169 14.19 -14.36 2.82
N LYS A 170 15.35 -13.73 2.58
CA LYS A 170 16.56 -13.93 3.40
C LYS A 170 16.65 -13.00 4.60
N ALA A 171 15.72 -12.06 4.72
CA ALA A 171 15.79 -11.01 5.71
C ALA A 171 14.79 -11.22 6.89
N SER A 172 14.20 -12.41 6.99
CA SER A 172 13.31 -12.85 8.08
C SER A 172 13.95 -13.89 8.97
#